data_AF-A0A7X5N3V9-F1
#
_entry.id   AF-A0A7X5N3V9-F1
#
_cell.length_a   1.000
_cell.length_b   1.000
_cell.length_c   1.000
_cell.angle_alpha   90.00
_cell.angle_beta   90.00
_cell.angle_gamma   90.00
#
_symmetry.space_group_name_H-M   'P 1'
#
loop_
_entity.id
_entity.type
_entity.pdbx_description
1 polymer ?
#
loop_
_entity_poly.entity_id
_entity_poly.type
_entity_poly.pdbx_seq_one_letter_code
_entity_poly.pdbx_strand_id
1 'polypeptide(L)'
;GLDLAVLEIGLGGRLDAVNIIDSDVAVITTVDIDHTDWLGEDREAIGTEKAGIIRAWKPVVLGEIDPPSSVLRRAYQLGANAIRAGSDYFFEPI
;
A
#
# COMPACT_ATOMS: atom_id res chain seq x y z
N GLY A 1 -18.09 6.11 -21.03
CA GLY A 1 -17.50 6.19 -19.69
C GLY A 1 -16.37 5.18 -19.61
N LEU A 2 -15.54 5.25 -18.58
CA LEU A 2 -14.57 4.20 -18.26
C LEU A 2 -15.21 3.23 -17.27
N ASP A 3 -14.92 1.94 -17.41
CA ASP A 3 -15.39 0.89 -16.48
C ASP A 3 -14.40 0.68 -15.32
N LEU A 4 -13.13 1.02 -15.52
CA LEU A 4 -12.04 0.87 -14.55
C LEU A 4 -11.01 2.01 -14.75
N ALA A 5 -10.42 2.46 -13.65
CA ALA A 5 -9.24 3.31 -13.66
C ALA A 5 -8.17 2.72 -12.73
N VAL A 6 -6.91 2.78 -13.16
CA VAL A 6 -5.74 2.47 -12.33
C VAL A 6 -5.00 3.77 -12.09
N LEU A 7 -4.83 4.14 -10.82
CA LEU A 7 -4.21 5.40 -10.44
C LEU A 7 -2.92 5.09 -9.70
N GLU A 8 -1.79 5.53 -10.25
CA GLU A 8 -0.48 5.40 -9.64
C GLU A 8 -0.27 6.51 -8.60
N ILE A 9 0.17 6.13 -7.41
CA ILE A 9 0.56 7.08 -6.35
C ILE A 9 1.90 7.72 -6.74
N GLY A 10 1.98 9.05 -6.67
CA GLY A 10 3.21 9.77 -6.96
C GLY A 10 4.26 9.63 -5.85
N LEU A 11 3.93 10.05 -4.63
CA LEU A 11 4.87 10.01 -3.49
C LEU A 11 4.19 9.61 -2.18
N GLY A 12 4.76 8.60 -1.52
CA GLY A 12 4.27 8.10 -0.23
C GLY A 12 2.93 7.39 -0.39
N GLY A 13 1.83 8.13 -0.19
CA GLY A 13 0.47 7.60 -0.30
C GLY A 13 -0.52 8.44 0.50
N ARG A 14 -0.30 8.59 1.81
CA ARG A 14 -1.21 9.28 2.75
C ARG A 14 -1.57 10.69 2.30
N LEU A 15 -0.59 11.46 1.81
CA LEU A 15 -0.76 12.86 1.39
C LEU A 15 -0.67 13.06 -0.13
N ASP A 16 -0.68 11.97 -0.90
CA ASP A 16 -0.64 12.06 -2.35
C ASP A 16 -1.97 12.57 -2.92
N ALA A 17 -1.92 13.39 -3.98
CA ALA A 17 -3.11 13.96 -4.60
C ALA A 17 -4.07 12.90 -5.15
N VAL A 18 -3.56 11.74 -5.57
CA VAL A 18 -4.39 10.61 -6.03
C VAL A 18 -5.23 10.03 -4.88
N ASN A 19 -4.72 10.12 -3.64
CA ASN A 19 -5.38 9.56 -2.46
C ASN A 19 -6.65 10.34 -2.06
N ILE A 20 -7.04 11.40 -2.77
CA ILE A 20 -8.38 12.01 -2.64
C ILE A 20 -9.49 11.05 -3.11
N ILE A 21 -9.16 10.05 -3.93
CA ILE A 21 -10.11 9.06 -4.44
C ILE A 21 -10.25 7.93 -3.44
N ASP A 22 -11.49 7.55 -3.14
CA ASP A 22 -11.79 6.36 -2.35
C ASP A 22 -11.73 5.11 -3.22
N SER A 23 -10.56 4.48 -3.27
CA SER A 23 -10.31 3.31 -4.09
C SER A 23 -11.09 2.07 -3.60
N ASP A 24 -11.55 1.27 -4.55
CA ASP A 24 -12.16 -0.04 -4.27
C ASP A 24 -11.12 -1.11 -3.93
N VAL A 25 -9.89 -0.95 -4.43
CA VAL A 25 -8.74 -1.81 -4.16
C VAL A 25 -7.50 -0.94 -4.01
N ALA A 26 -6.74 -1.20 -2.94
CA ALA A 26 -5.41 -0.62 -2.77
C ALA A 26 -4.33 -1.64 -3.14
N VAL A 27 -3.21 -1.19 -3.70
CA VAL A 27 -2.05 -2.03 -4.01
C VAL A 27 -0.79 -1.35 -3.50
N ILE A 28 0.00 -2.06 -2.69
CA ILE A 28 1.34 -1.65 -2.27
C ILE A 28 2.29 -2.71 -2.82
N THR A 29 3.07 -2.32 -3.82
CA THR A 29 3.99 -3.23 -4.54
C THR A 29 5.16 -3.63 -3.66
N THR A 30 5.92 -2.65 -3.17
CA THR A 30 7.07 -2.83 -2.27
C THR A 30 7.21 -1.64 -1.33
N VAL A 31 7.88 -1.85 -0.19
CA VAL A 31 8.33 -0.77 0.69
C VAL A 31 9.84 -0.83 0.84
N ASP A 32 10.52 0.08 0.16
CA ASP A 32 11.98 0.24 0.21
C ASP A 32 12.35 1.65 0.71
N ILE A 33 13.62 1.83 1.07
CA ILE A 33 14.17 3.11 1.53
C ILE A 33 14.36 4.02 0.31
N ASP A 34 13.44 4.96 0.15
CA ASP A 34 13.48 5.98 -0.88
C ASP A 34 12.77 7.26 -0.38
N HIS A 35 13.14 8.41 -0.95
CA HIS A 35 12.55 9.72 -0.63
C HIS A 35 12.49 10.03 0.89
N THR A 36 13.58 9.74 1.60
CA THR A 36 13.66 9.81 3.06
C THR A 36 13.35 11.19 3.63
N ASP A 37 13.65 12.26 2.88
CA ASP A 37 13.34 13.65 3.25
C ASP A 37 11.83 13.89 3.48
N TRP A 38 10.98 13.06 2.87
CA TRP A 38 9.52 13.19 2.91
C TRP A 38 8.84 12.05 3.65
N LEU A 39 9.40 10.84 3.56
CA LEU A 39 8.74 9.60 3.99
C LEU A 39 9.31 9.00 5.29
N GLY A 40 10.42 9.55 5.78
CA GLY A 40 11.15 9.06 6.94
C GLY A 40 12.32 8.16 6.58
N GLU A 41 13.11 7.79 7.59
CA GLU A 41 14.44 7.20 7.40
C GLU A 41 14.44 5.66 7.36
N ASP A 42 13.30 5.02 7.64
CA ASP A 42 13.19 3.56 7.71
C ASP A 42 11.93 3.02 7.02
N ARG A 43 11.92 1.70 6.79
CA ARG A 43 10.79 1.01 6.12
C ARG A 43 9.48 1.12 6.91
N GLU A 44 9.51 1.30 8.22
CA GLU A 44 8.29 1.43 9.03
C GLU A 44 7.64 2.81 8.83
N ALA A 45 8.44 3.88 8.81
CA ALA A 45 8.00 5.23 8.51
C ALA A 45 7.46 5.33 7.07
N ILE A 46 8.21 4.82 6.10
CA ILE A 46 7.78 4.80 4.69
C ILE A 46 6.52 3.95 4.52
N GLY A 47 6.46 2.80 5.18
CA GLY A 47 5.28 1.93 5.20
C GLY A 47 4.04 2.64 5.77
N THR A 48 4.22 3.50 6.78
CA THR A 48 3.11 4.30 7.35
C THR A 48 2.55 5.28 6.33
N GLU A 49 3.40 5.95 5.56
CA GLU A 49 2.97 6.86 4.49
C GLU A 49 2.27 6.10 3.36
N LYS A 50 2.85 4.99 2.89
CA LYS A 50 2.24 4.15 1.85
C LYS A 50 0.90 3.55 2.28
N ALA A 51 0.79 3.09 3.52
CA ALA A 51 -0.44 2.52 4.07
C ALA A 51 -1.61 3.53 4.17
N GLY A 52 -1.35 4.82 3.95
CA GLY A 52 -2.37 5.85 3.86
C GLY A 52 -3.37 5.67 2.72
N ILE A 53 -3.07 4.82 1.72
CA ILE A 53 -3.99 4.50 0.63
C ILE A 53 -5.01 3.40 0.98
N ILE A 54 -4.84 2.71 2.11
CA ILE A 54 -5.72 1.61 2.52
C ILE A 54 -7.09 2.16 2.91
N ARG A 55 -8.16 1.51 2.45
CA ARG A 55 -9.55 1.84 2.76
C ARG A 55 -10.19 0.77 3.65
N ALA A 56 -11.09 1.19 4.53
CA ALA A 56 -11.75 0.31 5.48
C ALA A 56 -12.59 -0.74 4.77
N TRP A 57 -12.49 -2.00 5.21
CA TRP A 57 -13.23 -3.15 4.65
C TRP A 57 -13.02 -3.39 3.16
N LYS A 58 -12.00 -2.76 2.55
CA LYS A 58 -11.62 -2.95 1.15
C LYS A 58 -10.36 -3.83 1.07
N PRO A 59 -10.15 -4.54 -0.04
CA PRO A 59 -8.93 -5.30 -0.25
C PRO A 59 -7.70 -4.39 -0.36
N VAL A 60 -6.60 -4.85 0.21
CA VAL A 60 -5.26 -4.32 -0.04
C VAL A 60 -4.36 -5.46 -0.49
N VAL A 61 -3.77 -5.32 -1.68
CA VAL A 61 -2.81 -6.28 -2.22
C VAL A 61 -1.40 -5.84 -1.86
N LEU A 62 -0.63 -6.73 -1.25
CA LEU A 62 0.75 -6.50 -0.82
C LEU A 62 1.69 -7.36 -1.67
N GLY A 63 2.52 -6.68 -2.48
CA GLY A 63 3.42 -7.29 -3.46
C GLY A 63 4.73 -7.82 -2.88
N GLU A 64 5.10 -7.44 -1.66
CA GLU A 64 6.31 -7.95 -1.00
C GLU A 64 6.00 -9.09 -0.03
N ILE A 65 6.96 -10.01 0.10
CA ILE A 65 6.85 -11.20 0.97
C ILE A 65 6.89 -10.82 2.44
N ASP A 66 7.67 -9.79 2.78
CA ASP A 66 7.89 -9.31 4.14
C ASP A 66 7.56 -7.81 4.29
N PRO A 67 6.25 -7.46 4.35
CA PRO A 67 5.83 -6.08 4.45
C PRO A 67 6.06 -5.50 5.85
N PRO A 68 6.39 -4.20 5.95
CA PRO A 68 6.55 -3.52 7.23
C PRO A 68 5.32 -3.70 8.13
N SER A 69 5.59 -3.77 9.43
CA SER A 69 4.54 -3.92 10.44
C SER A 69 3.56 -2.75 10.41
N SER A 70 4.01 -1.55 10.04
CA SER A 70 3.17 -0.36 9.85
C SER A 70 2.07 -0.56 8.82
N VAL A 71 2.36 -1.21 7.69
CA VAL A 71 1.38 -1.53 6.63
C VAL A 71 0.36 -2.53 7.14
N LEU A 72 0.81 -3.65 7.70
CA LEU A 72 -0.07 -4.70 8.23
C LEU A 72 -0.94 -4.19 9.38
N ARG A 73 -0.35 -3.42 10.30
CA ARG A 73 -1.07 -2.78 11.41
C ARG A 73 -2.19 -1.91 10.90
N ARG A 74 -1.95 -1.08 9.87
CA ARG A 74 -2.97 -0.21 9.29
C ARG A 74 -4.09 -1.01 8.63
N ALA A 75 -3.75 -2.06 7.87
CA ALA A 75 -4.74 -2.95 7.28
C ALA A 75 -5.66 -3.57 8.34
N TYR A 76 -5.07 -4.11 9.42
CA TYR A 76 -5.84 -4.69 10.54
C TYR A 76 -6.71 -3.66 11.28
N GLN A 77 -6.18 -2.47 11.54
CA GLN A 77 -6.95 -1.39 12.19
C GLN A 77 -8.20 -0.99 11.39
N LEU A 78 -8.12 -1.06 10.06
CA LEU A 78 -9.21 -0.69 9.15
C LEU A 78 -10.12 -1.87 8.78
N GLY A 79 -9.83 -3.08 9.25
CA GLY A 79 -10.53 -4.29 8.81
C GLY A 79 -10.38 -4.56 7.30
N ALA A 80 -9.31 -4.05 6.68
CA ALA A 80 -9.03 -4.27 5.27
C ALA A 80 -8.64 -5.74 5.03
N ASN A 81 -9.08 -6.30 3.90
CA ASN A 81 -8.68 -7.65 3.51
C ASN A 81 -7.27 -7.63 2.91
N ALA A 82 -6.27 -7.97 3.71
CA ALA A 82 -4.87 -8.00 3.27
C ALA A 82 -4.57 -9.28 2.49
N ILE A 83 -4.26 -9.14 1.21
CA ILE A 83 -3.88 -10.22 0.29
C ILE A 83 -2.37 -10.12 0.05
N ARG A 84 -1.61 -11.11 0.51
CA ARG A 84 -0.16 -11.03 0.63
C ARG A 84 0.58 -11.98 -0.31
N ALA A 85 1.59 -11.44 -0.97
CA ALA A 85 2.62 -12.23 -1.65
C ALA A 85 3.30 -13.22 -0.69
N GLY A 86 3.56 -14.44 -1.16
CA GLY A 86 4.21 -15.50 -0.39
C GLY A 86 3.31 -16.16 0.68
N SER A 87 2.07 -15.69 0.85
CA SER A 87 1.07 -16.26 1.76
C SER A 87 -0.20 -16.65 1.02
N ASP A 88 -0.83 -15.67 0.36
CA ASP A 88 -2.13 -15.84 -0.31
C ASP A 88 -1.98 -16.05 -1.82
N TYR A 89 -0.87 -15.59 -2.40
CA TYR A 89 -0.51 -15.84 -3.79
C TYR A 89 1.02 -15.87 -3.97
N PHE A 90 1.45 -16.42 -5.11
CA PHE A 90 2.85 -16.54 -5.51
C PHE A 90 3.04 -15.94 -6.92
N PHE A 91 4.23 -15.44 -7.21
CA PHE A 91 4.60 -14.92 -8.52
C PHE A 91 6.06 -15.26 -8.85
N GLU A 92 6.38 -15.31 -10.13
CA GLU A 92 7.76 -15.48 -10.60
C GLU A 92 8.49 -14.12 -10.58
N PRO A 93 9.75 -14.06 -10.12
CA PRO A 93 10.58 -12.89 -10.31
C PRO A 93 10.71 -12.58 -11.80
N ILE A 94 10.58 -11.31 -12.17
CA ILE A 94 10.74 -10.82 -13.54
C ILE A 94 12.21 -10.55 -13.84
#